data_AF-A0A9E0VN19-F1
#
_entry.id   AF-A0A9E0VN19-F1
#
_cell.length_a   1.000
_cell.length_b   1.000
_cell.length_c   1.000
_cell.angle_alpha   90.00
_cell.angle_beta   90.00
_cell.angle_gamma   90.00
#
_symmetry.space_group_name_H-M   'P 1'
#
loop_
_entity.id
_entity.type
_entity.pdbx_description
1 polymer ?
#
loop_
_entity_poly.entity_id
_entity_poly.type
_entity_poly.pdbx_seq_one_letter_code
_entity_poly.pdbx_strand_id
1 'polypeptide(L)'
;MNNYPYLIAGLPEIFPDFEKSSHNIDLLFDHIKENINPKEKKYLDWLLFGLKGENLTSHFYREVFKTRNRFLNEFFRFDLDMRNIQTAYVSKQMGLDVSEYLIGENNLVNSIKSSRASDFGASDFFGESAKLISLLSSSNILEKEQGLDLMRWNKASQITTFNYFDIDWILSFATRLTLAKRWDALDKKLGAELFRKLVNEVKETYKNEDKE
;
A
#
# COMPACT_ATOMS: atom_id res chain seq x y z
N MET A 1 14.62 13.05 -24.68
CA MET A 1 14.47 11.60 -24.93
C MET A 1 13.99 10.97 -23.64
N ASN A 2 13.02 10.06 -23.69
CA ASN A 2 12.57 9.34 -22.48
C ASN A 2 13.64 8.32 -22.12
N ASN A 3 14.34 8.54 -21.01
CA ASN A 3 15.49 7.74 -20.60
C ASN A 3 15.10 6.55 -19.70
N TYR A 4 13.84 6.11 -19.77
CA TYR A 4 13.32 5.03 -18.93
C TYR A 4 14.13 3.73 -18.98
N PRO A 5 14.68 3.29 -20.14
CA PRO A 5 15.57 2.13 -20.15
C PRO A 5 16.77 2.24 -19.19
N TYR A 6 17.42 3.41 -19.16
CA TYR A 6 18.59 3.64 -18.30
C TYR A 6 18.20 3.80 -16.84
N LEU A 7 17.09 4.51 -16.57
CA LEU A 7 16.57 4.65 -15.22
C LEU A 7 16.23 3.27 -14.64
N ILE A 8 15.50 2.45 -15.39
CA ILE A 8 15.10 1.11 -14.94
C ILE A 8 16.30 0.18 -14.74
N ALA A 9 17.30 0.23 -15.63
CA ALA A 9 18.52 -0.55 -15.47
C ALA A 9 19.33 -0.19 -14.20
N GLY A 10 19.16 1.03 -13.67
CA GLY A 10 19.80 1.48 -12.43
C GLY A 10 19.02 1.14 -11.15
N LEU A 11 17.80 0.61 -11.26
CA LEU A 11 16.96 0.28 -10.11
C LEU A 11 17.17 -1.16 -9.65
N PRO A 12 17.25 -1.41 -8.33
CA PRO A 12 17.41 -2.76 -7.81
C PRO A 12 16.13 -3.57 -7.99
N GLU A 13 16.26 -4.89 -8.01
CA GLU A 13 15.11 -5.76 -7.82
C GLU A 13 14.64 -5.69 -6.37
N ILE A 14 13.32 -5.64 -6.15
CA ILE A 14 12.72 -5.58 -4.82
C ILE A 14 11.72 -6.72 -4.71
N PHE A 15 11.77 -7.44 -3.59
CA PHE A 15 10.88 -8.55 -3.26
C PHE A 15 9.85 -8.14 -2.21
N PRO A 16 8.69 -8.79 -2.17
CA PRO A 16 7.67 -8.56 -1.14
C PRO A 16 7.96 -9.35 0.14
N ASP A 17 9.23 -9.59 0.47
CA ASP A 17 9.64 -10.30 1.69
C ASP A 17 9.36 -9.47 2.95
N PHE A 18 9.17 -8.15 2.80
CA PHE A 18 8.90 -7.18 3.87
C PHE A 18 9.96 -7.23 5.00
N GLU A 19 11.12 -7.82 4.69
CA GLU A 19 12.30 -7.79 5.53
C GLU A 19 13.06 -6.48 5.31
N LYS A 20 14.03 -6.22 6.19
CA LYS A 20 14.83 -5.00 6.13
C LYS A 20 15.50 -4.86 4.76
N SER A 21 15.19 -3.79 4.05
CA SER A 21 15.83 -3.55 2.76
C SER A 21 17.30 -3.18 2.97
N SER A 22 18.21 -3.86 2.27
CA SER A 22 19.64 -3.49 2.23
C SER A 22 19.89 -2.16 1.51
N HIS A 23 18.90 -1.66 0.76
CA HIS A 23 18.99 -0.46 -0.05
C HIS A 23 18.54 0.79 0.71
N ASN A 24 19.19 1.94 0.43
CA ASN A 24 18.71 3.22 0.92
C ASN A 24 17.51 3.67 0.08
N ILE A 25 16.31 3.41 0.60
CA ILE A 25 15.03 3.70 -0.06
C ILE A 25 14.89 5.20 -0.41
N ASP A 26 15.40 6.09 0.45
CA ASP A 26 15.30 7.54 0.21
C ASP A 26 16.13 7.95 -1.01
N LEU A 27 17.35 7.42 -1.15
CA LEU A 27 18.19 7.65 -2.33
C LEU A 27 17.55 7.11 -3.61
N LEU A 28 16.84 5.98 -3.55
CA LEU A 28 16.11 5.43 -4.71
C LEU A 28 14.98 6.35 -5.14
N PHE A 29 14.23 6.93 -4.20
CA PHE A 29 13.19 7.91 -4.52
C PHE A 29 13.75 9.18 -5.15
N ASP A 30 14.87 9.69 -4.63
CA ASP A 30 15.51 10.87 -5.18
C ASP A 30 16.04 10.61 -6.59
N HIS A 31 16.66 9.44 -6.81
CA HIS A 31 17.08 9.00 -8.14
C HIS A 31 15.92 8.95 -9.14
N ILE A 32 14.77 8.38 -8.76
CA ILE A 32 13.57 8.35 -9.62
C ILE A 32 13.08 9.77 -9.93
N LYS A 33 12.99 10.64 -8.91
CA LYS A 33 12.48 12.01 -9.07
C LYS A 33 13.36 12.87 -9.97
N GLU A 34 14.68 12.67 -9.94
CA GLU A 34 15.64 13.42 -10.75
C GLU A 34 15.66 12.96 -12.20
N ASN A 35 15.38 11.68 -12.46
CA ASN A 35 15.56 11.05 -13.78
C ASN A 35 14.25 10.78 -14.52
N ILE A 36 13.08 11.02 -13.89
CA ILE A 36 11.78 10.92 -14.55
C ILE A 36 11.62 12.00 -15.63
N ASN A 37 10.91 11.67 -16.71
CA ASN A 37 10.55 12.67 -17.72
C ASN A 37 9.78 13.84 -17.06
N PRO A 38 10.24 15.10 -17.20
CA PRO A 38 9.58 16.25 -16.59
C PRO A 38 8.09 16.40 -16.92
N LYS A 39 7.65 15.96 -18.11
CA LYS A 39 6.23 15.99 -18.51
C LYS A 39 5.35 14.99 -17.77
N GLU A 40 5.97 13.94 -17.22
CA GLU A 40 5.33 12.80 -16.58
C GLU A 40 5.51 12.80 -15.06
N LYS A 41 6.36 13.70 -14.53
CA LYS A 41 6.58 13.91 -13.09
C LYS A 41 5.29 14.07 -12.29
N LYS A 42 4.29 14.77 -12.86
CA LYS A 42 2.97 14.93 -12.26
C LYS A 42 2.30 13.60 -11.87
N TYR A 43 2.55 12.52 -12.61
CA TYR A 43 1.96 11.22 -12.30
C TYR A 43 2.60 10.58 -11.07
N LEU A 44 3.92 10.76 -10.91
CA LEU A 44 4.62 10.36 -9.69
C LEU A 44 4.14 11.18 -8.50
N ASP A 45 3.95 12.48 -8.67
CA ASP A 45 3.43 13.34 -7.58
C ASP A 45 2.02 12.92 -7.15
N TRP A 46 1.11 12.65 -8.10
CA TRP A 46 -0.23 12.11 -7.83
C TRP A 46 -0.17 10.75 -7.12
N LEU A 47 0.73 9.87 -7.55
CA LEU A 47 0.94 8.57 -6.90
C LEU A 47 1.36 8.76 -5.44
N LEU A 48 2.44 9.50 -5.20
CA LEU A 48 2.98 9.71 -3.85
C LEU A 48 2.02 10.45 -2.94
N PHE A 49 1.21 11.35 -3.50
CA PHE A 49 0.13 12.01 -2.77
C PHE A 49 -0.94 10.99 -2.34
N GLY A 50 -1.40 10.15 -3.27
CA GLY A 50 -2.44 9.15 -2.99
C GLY A 50 -2.00 7.95 -2.16
N LEU A 51 -0.70 7.63 -2.11
CA LEU A 51 -0.20 6.56 -1.24
C LEU A 51 -0.19 6.94 0.25
N LYS A 52 -0.42 8.22 0.58
CA LYS A 52 -0.60 8.69 1.95
C LYS A 52 -2.06 8.58 2.35
N GLY A 53 -2.34 7.83 3.42
CA GLY A 53 -3.70 7.50 3.84
C GLY A 53 -4.59 8.72 4.10
N GLU A 54 -4.02 9.79 4.64
CA GLU A 54 -4.71 11.05 4.93
C GLU A 54 -5.24 11.79 3.69
N ASN A 55 -4.69 11.48 2.51
CA ASN A 55 -5.06 12.14 1.26
C ASN A 55 -6.16 11.40 0.49
N LEU A 56 -6.51 10.18 0.91
CA LEU A 56 -7.45 9.30 0.22
C LEU A 56 -8.91 9.69 0.49
N THR A 57 -9.30 10.80 -0.11
CA THR A 57 -10.64 11.38 -0.02
C THR A 57 -11.44 11.13 -1.30
N SER A 58 -12.77 11.29 -1.23
CA SER A 58 -13.64 11.28 -2.42
C SER A 58 -13.17 12.29 -3.48
N HIS A 59 -12.65 13.45 -3.06
CA HIS A 59 -12.08 14.43 -3.99
C HIS A 59 -10.82 13.90 -4.68
N PHE A 60 -9.87 13.32 -3.93
CA PHE A 60 -8.67 12.72 -4.51
C PHE A 60 -9.02 11.66 -5.57
N TYR A 61 -9.90 10.70 -5.24
CA TYR A 61 -10.28 9.65 -6.18
C TYR A 61 -10.93 10.21 -7.45
N ARG A 62 -11.80 11.22 -7.31
CA ARG A 62 -12.39 11.90 -8.46
C ARG A 62 -11.35 12.60 -9.35
N GLU A 63 -10.31 13.21 -8.77
CA GLU A 63 -9.27 13.88 -9.55
C GLU A 63 -8.29 12.90 -10.19
N VAL A 64 -7.84 11.87 -9.45
CA VAL A 64 -6.90 10.88 -9.99
C VAL A 64 -7.50 10.10 -11.17
N PHE A 65 -8.81 9.84 -11.15
CA PHE A 65 -9.52 9.18 -12.26
C PHE A 65 -9.72 10.06 -13.49
N LYS A 66 -9.43 11.37 -13.42
CA LYS A 66 -9.38 12.25 -14.61
C LYS A 66 -8.02 12.23 -15.29
N THR A 67 -7.00 11.65 -14.65
CA THR A 67 -5.66 11.56 -15.24
C THR A 67 -5.70 10.63 -16.45
N ARG A 68 -4.85 10.90 -17.45
CA ARG A 68 -4.72 10.03 -18.65
C ARG A 68 -3.78 8.83 -18.42
N ASN A 69 -3.23 8.68 -17.22
CA ASN A 69 -2.28 7.61 -16.93
C ASN A 69 -3.03 6.34 -16.51
N ARG A 70 -2.73 5.23 -17.19
CA ARG A 70 -3.38 3.95 -16.98
C ARG A 70 -3.09 3.38 -15.59
N PHE A 71 -1.82 3.40 -15.17
CA PHE A 71 -1.41 2.87 -13.87
C PHE A 71 -2.16 3.54 -12.71
N LEU A 72 -2.19 4.87 -12.67
CA LEU A 72 -2.91 5.62 -11.62
C LEU A 72 -4.40 5.24 -11.57
N ASN A 73 -5.05 5.16 -12.73
CA ASN A 73 -6.46 4.80 -12.80
C ASN A 73 -6.72 3.39 -12.27
N GLU A 74 -5.98 2.40 -12.75
CA GLU A 74 -6.19 1.00 -12.37
C GLU A 74 -5.79 0.74 -10.91
N PHE A 75 -4.67 1.28 -10.44
CA PHE A 75 -4.18 1.08 -9.09
C PHE A 75 -5.09 1.73 -8.05
N PHE A 76 -5.48 3.00 -8.24
CA PHE A 76 -6.36 3.67 -7.28
C PHE A 76 -7.81 3.20 -7.37
N ARG A 77 -8.25 2.64 -8.50
CA ARG A 77 -9.55 1.94 -8.55
C ARG A 77 -9.53 0.71 -7.66
N PHE A 78 -8.49 -0.11 -7.81
CA PHE A 78 -8.30 -1.28 -6.96
C PHE A 78 -8.19 -0.91 -5.47
N ASP A 79 -7.37 0.08 -5.11
CA ASP A 79 -7.21 0.49 -3.72
C ASP A 79 -8.51 1.05 -3.13
N LEU A 80 -9.29 1.82 -3.91
CA LEU A 80 -10.62 2.30 -3.50
C LEU A 80 -11.58 1.14 -3.22
N ASP A 81 -11.68 0.19 -4.15
CA ASP A 81 -12.60 -0.94 -4.04
C ASP A 81 -12.22 -1.84 -2.86
N MET A 82 -10.92 -2.12 -2.70
CA MET A 82 -10.37 -2.85 -1.56
C MET A 82 -10.67 -2.14 -0.23
N ARG A 83 -10.62 -0.80 -0.17
CA ARG A 83 -10.96 -0.02 1.03
C ARG A 83 -12.46 0.00 1.30
N ASN A 84 -13.29 0.14 0.27
CA ASN A 84 -14.75 0.07 0.43
C ASN A 84 -15.20 -1.28 1.01
N ILE A 85 -14.58 -2.39 0.59
CA ILE A 85 -14.84 -3.72 1.16
C ILE A 85 -14.37 -3.79 2.62
N GLN A 86 -13.20 -3.24 2.96
CA GLN A 86 -12.72 -3.15 4.35
C GLN A 86 -13.68 -2.35 5.23
N THR A 87 -14.13 -1.19 4.75
CA THR A 87 -15.11 -0.36 5.43
C THR A 87 -16.40 -1.13 5.66
N ALA A 88 -16.94 -1.80 4.64
CA ALA A 88 -18.13 -2.61 4.76
C ALA A 88 -18.00 -3.73 5.80
N TYR A 89 -16.84 -4.40 5.82
CA TYR A 89 -16.52 -5.42 6.80
C TYR A 89 -16.53 -4.85 8.23
N VAL A 90 -15.83 -3.75 8.46
CA VAL A 90 -15.73 -3.12 9.78
C VAL A 90 -17.07 -2.54 10.24
N SER A 91 -17.80 -1.83 9.38
CA SER A 91 -19.13 -1.29 9.69
C SER A 91 -20.10 -2.39 10.11
N LYS A 92 -20.08 -3.55 9.43
CA LYS A 92 -20.90 -4.71 9.80
C LYS A 92 -20.54 -5.27 11.19
N GLN A 93 -19.25 -5.35 11.52
CA GLN A 93 -18.82 -5.80 12.86
C GLN A 93 -19.24 -4.82 13.96
N MET A 94 -19.29 -3.52 13.66
CA MET A 94 -19.66 -2.47 14.60
C MET A 94 -21.16 -2.13 14.62
N GLY A 95 -21.97 -2.74 13.75
CA GLY A 95 -23.40 -2.44 13.62
C GLY A 95 -23.69 -1.03 13.06
N LEU A 96 -22.78 -0.46 12.28
CA LEU A 96 -22.89 0.87 11.68
C LEU A 96 -23.52 0.79 10.28
N ASP A 97 -24.17 1.86 9.84
CA ASP A 97 -24.61 1.98 8.44
C ASP A 97 -23.38 2.18 7.54
N VAL A 98 -23.13 1.19 6.67
CA VAL A 98 -22.03 1.21 5.72
C VAL A 98 -22.13 2.39 4.74
N SER A 99 -23.34 2.84 4.43
CA SER A 99 -23.60 3.84 3.39
C SER A 99 -22.94 5.20 3.68
N GLU A 100 -22.70 5.51 4.96
CA GLU A 100 -22.08 6.75 5.41
C GLU A 100 -20.56 6.80 5.15
N TYR A 101 -19.93 5.64 4.98
CA TYR A 101 -18.47 5.51 4.95
C TYR A 101 -17.89 5.07 3.60
N LEU A 102 -18.74 4.70 2.64
CA LEU A 102 -18.30 4.29 1.30
C LEU A 102 -17.92 5.51 0.45
N ILE A 103 -16.87 5.35 -0.36
CA ILE A 103 -16.42 6.38 -1.28
C ILE A 103 -16.70 5.97 -2.73
N GLY A 104 -17.30 6.89 -3.48
CA GLY A 104 -17.57 6.73 -4.92
C GLY A 104 -18.93 6.12 -5.23
N GLU A 105 -19.23 6.03 -6.53
CA GLU A 105 -20.49 5.52 -7.07
C GLU A 105 -20.18 4.55 -8.21
N ASN A 106 -19.85 3.31 -7.86
CA ASN A 106 -19.61 2.25 -8.83
C ASN A 106 -20.47 1.01 -8.51
N ASN A 107 -20.43 0.02 -9.40
CA ASN A 107 -21.23 -1.20 -9.25
C ASN A 107 -20.91 -1.96 -7.95
N LEU A 108 -19.64 -1.97 -7.52
CA LEU A 108 -19.24 -2.54 -6.24
C LEU A 108 -19.91 -1.83 -5.06
N VAL A 109 -19.86 -0.49 -5.00
CA VAL A 109 -20.51 0.29 -3.94
C VAL A 109 -22.02 0.04 -3.90
N ASN A 110 -22.68 -0.03 -5.06
CA ASN A 110 -24.10 -0.33 -5.15
C ASN A 110 -24.42 -1.76 -4.66
N SER A 111 -23.55 -2.73 -4.99
CA SER A 111 -23.65 -4.09 -4.47
C SER A 111 -23.51 -4.11 -2.95
N ILE A 112 -22.50 -3.44 -2.40
CA ILE A 112 -22.25 -3.39 -0.95
C ILE A 112 -23.46 -2.84 -0.19
N LYS A 113 -24.11 -1.79 -0.72
CA LYS A 113 -25.28 -1.15 -0.08
C LYS A 113 -26.53 -2.03 -0.08
N SER A 114 -26.71 -2.88 -1.09
CA SER A 114 -27.96 -3.59 -1.33
C SER A 114 -27.89 -5.09 -0.98
N SER A 115 -26.70 -5.68 -1.06
CA SER A 115 -26.51 -7.13 -0.95
C SER A 115 -26.58 -7.60 0.50
N ARG A 116 -27.23 -8.75 0.69
CA ARG A 116 -27.28 -9.48 1.97
C ARG A 116 -26.25 -10.61 2.06
N ALA A 117 -25.44 -10.79 1.02
CA ALA A 117 -24.41 -11.83 0.99
C ALA A 117 -23.34 -11.58 2.06
N SER A 118 -22.65 -12.64 2.47
CA SER A 118 -21.57 -12.55 3.46
C SER A 118 -20.39 -11.70 2.98
N ASP A 119 -20.17 -11.66 1.66
CA ASP A 119 -19.14 -10.88 0.96
C ASP A 119 -19.67 -9.56 0.39
N PHE A 120 -20.90 -9.16 0.74
CA PHE A 120 -21.54 -7.95 0.22
C PHE A 120 -21.75 -7.94 -1.31
N GLY A 121 -21.71 -9.12 -1.95
CA GLY A 121 -21.73 -9.25 -3.41
C GLY A 121 -20.46 -8.71 -4.09
N ALA A 122 -19.37 -8.53 -3.33
CA ALA A 122 -18.13 -7.97 -3.86
C ALA A 122 -17.44 -8.89 -4.88
N SER A 123 -17.68 -10.20 -4.83
CA SER A 123 -17.04 -11.18 -5.72
C SER A 123 -17.32 -10.95 -7.21
N ASP A 124 -18.44 -10.32 -7.55
CA ASP A 124 -18.80 -10.02 -8.95
C ASP A 124 -17.96 -8.87 -9.54
N PHE A 125 -17.36 -8.03 -8.70
CA PHE A 125 -16.67 -6.80 -9.11
C PHE A 125 -15.20 -6.75 -8.70
N PHE A 126 -14.82 -7.50 -7.66
CA PHE A 126 -13.48 -7.51 -7.09
C PHE A 126 -13.00 -8.96 -6.96
N GLY A 127 -12.23 -9.43 -7.95
CA GLY A 127 -11.86 -10.85 -8.08
C GLY A 127 -11.07 -11.44 -6.89
N GLU A 128 -10.47 -10.60 -6.05
CA GLU A 128 -9.75 -11.02 -4.84
C GLU A 128 -10.60 -10.86 -3.55
N SER A 129 -11.93 -10.72 -3.68
CA SER A 129 -12.85 -10.45 -2.56
C SER A 129 -12.76 -11.50 -1.46
N ALA A 130 -12.79 -12.78 -1.84
CA ALA A 130 -12.72 -13.90 -0.91
C ALA A 130 -11.42 -13.90 -0.11
N LYS A 131 -10.29 -13.65 -0.78
CA LYS A 131 -8.98 -13.51 -0.14
C LYS A 131 -8.95 -12.32 0.82
N LEU A 132 -9.47 -11.17 0.39
CA LEU A 132 -9.55 -9.96 1.22
C LEU A 132 -10.38 -10.19 2.48
N ILE A 133 -11.57 -10.77 2.36
CA ILE A 133 -12.45 -11.06 3.49
C ILE A 133 -11.81 -12.06 4.45
N SER A 134 -11.16 -13.10 3.91
CA SER A 134 -10.40 -14.05 4.71
C SER A 134 -9.30 -13.36 5.52
N LEU A 135 -8.53 -12.44 4.92
CA LEU A 135 -7.52 -11.66 5.63
C LEU A 135 -8.13 -10.77 6.71
N LEU A 136 -9.27 -10.12 6.43
CA LEU A 136 -9.94 -9.25 7.39
C LEU A 136 -10.49 -10.00 8.60
N SER A 137 -10.88 -11.26 8.41
CA SER A 137 -11.32 -12.15 9.48
C SER A 137 -10.18 -12.67 10.36
N SER A 138 -8.92 -12.59 9.92
CA SER A 138 -7.77 -13.00 10.73
C SER A 138 -7.66 -12.18 12.01
N SER A 139 -7.33 -12.86 13.12
CA SER A 139 -7.03 -12.23 14.41
C SER A 139 -5.61 -11.66 14.45
N ASN A 140 -4.70 -12.16 13.61
CA ASN A 140 -3.33 -11.68 13.55
C ASN A 140 -3.26 -10.37 12.75
N ILE A 141 -3.02 -9.26 13.46
CA ILE A 141 -2.93 -7.92 12.88
C ILE A 141 -1.76 -7.81 11.90
N LEU A 142 -0.63 -8.44 12.20
CA LEU A 142 0.55 -8.40 11.35
C LEU A 142 0.30 -9.09 10.00
N GLU A 143 -0.23 -10.32 10.04
CA GLU A 143 -0.58 -11.07 8.83
C GLU A 143 -1.63 -10.34 7.99
N LYS A 144 -2.59 -9.69 8.65
CA LYS A 144 -3.60 -8.87 7.99
C LYS A 144 -2.93 -7.72 7.24
N GLU A 145 -2.13 -6.90 7.92
CA GLU A 145 -1.45 -5.76 7.30
C GLU A 145 -0.49 -6.16 6.17
N GLN A 146 0.30 -7.22 6.38
CA GLN A 146 1.19 -7.77 5.33
C GLN A 146 0.39 -8.30 4.15
N GLY A 147 -0.70 -9.00 4.40
CA GLY A 147 -1.60 -9.52 3.37
C GLY A 147 -2.23 -8.40 2.53
N LEU A 148 -2.69 -7.33 3.17
CA LEU A 148 -3.25 -6.15 2.48
C LEU A 148 -2.19 -5.46 1.61
N ASP A 149 -0.97 -5.29 2.11
CA ASP A 149 0.11 -4.70 1.31
C ASP A 149 0.58 -5.62 0.19
N LEU A 150 0.61 -6.93 0.40
CA LEU A 150 0.92 -7.90 -0.64
C LEU A 150 -0.11 -7.85 -1.77
N MET A 151 -1.40 -7.65 -1.46
CA MET A 151 -2.43 -7.44 -2.48
C MET A 151 -2.15 -6.18 -3.31
N ARG A 152 -1.80 -5.05 -2.67
CA ARG A 152 -1.42 -3.80 -3.38
C ARG A 152 -0.16 -3.99 -4.22
N TRP A 153 0.84 -4.69 -3.68
CA TRP A 153 2.08 -5.01 -4.37
C TRP A 153 1.81 -5.84 -5.65
N ASN A 154 1.02 -6.90 -5.52
CA ASN A 154 0.67 -7.77 -6.64
C ASN A 154 -0.11 -7.02 -7.70
N LYS A 155 -1.06 -6.17 -7.29
CA LYS A 155 -1.80 -5.33 -8.24
C LYS A 155 -0.87 -4.38 -9.01
N ALA A 156 0.06 -3.71 -8.32
CA ALA A 156 1.03 -2.83 -8.97
C ALA A 156 1.87 -3.57 -10.01
N SER A 157 2.36 -4.76 -9.67
CA SER A 157 3.10 -5.62 -10.61
C SER A 157 2.25 -6.08 -11.79
N GLN A 158 1.01 -6.50 -11.55
CA GLN A 158 0.09 -7.01 -12.56
C GLN A 158 -0.26 -5.97 -13.63
N ILE A 159 -0.47 -4.71 -13.25
CA ILE A 159 -0.78 -3.62 -14.19
C ILE A 159 0.33 -3.49 -15.24
N THR A 160 1.58 -3.73 -14.82
CA THR A 160 2.78 -3.51 -15.62
C THR A 160 3.40 -4.78 -16.20
N THR A 161 2.74 -5.94 -16.12
CA THR A 161 3.29 -7.23 -16.58
C THR A 161 3.83 -7.20 -18.01
N PHE A 162 3.18 -6.45 -18.90
CA PHE A 162 3.56 -6.32 -20.33
C PHE A 162 4.08 -4.93 -20.69
N ASN A 163 4.32 -4.08 -19.69
CA ASN A 163 4.86 -2.74 -19.88
C ASN A 163 6.36 -2.77 -19.59
N TYR A 164 7.16 -2.44 -20.60
CA TYR A 164 8.61 -2.39 -20.48
C TYR A 164 9.07 -0.96 -20.79
N PHE A 165 9.84 -0.38 -19.86
CA PHE A 165 10.51 0.91 -20.08
C PHE A 165 9.59 2.11 -20.31
N ASP A 166 8.52 2.21 -19.52
CA ASP A 166 7.60 3.34 -19.53
C ASP A 166 7.34 3.92 -18.13
N ILE A 167 6.53 4.98 -18.08
CA ILE A 167 6.10 5.62 -16.85
C ILE A 167 5.31 4.66 -15.94
N ASP A 168 4.48 3.79 -16.49
CA ASP A 168 3.65 2.88 -15.70
C ASP A 168 4.53 1.91 -14.90
N TRP A 169 5.62 1.40 -15.50
CA TRP A 169 6.62 0.59 -14.79
C TRP A 169 7.27 1.37 -13.63
N ILE A 170 7.66 2.63 -13.86
CA ILE A 170 8.25 3.49 -12.81
C ILE A 170 7.24 3.72 -11.67
N LEU A 171 5.97 3.94 -11.97
CA LEU A 171 4.92 4.12 -10.96
C LEU A 171 4.67 2.82 -10.17
N SER A 172 4.69 1.66 -10.84
CA SER A 172 4.64 0.35 -10.19
C SER A 172 5.81 0.15 -9.23
N PHE A 173 7.03 0.47 -9.69
CA PHE A 173 8.23 0.40 -8.86
C PHE A 173 8.14 1.35 -7.65
N ALA A 174 7.76 2.61 -7.85
CA ALA A 174 7.60 3.60 -6.78
C ALA A 174 6.53 3.19 -5.75
N THR A 175 5.46 2.53 -6.21
CA THR A 175 4.43 1.96 -5.33
C THR A 175 5.01 0.88 -4.43
N ARG A 176 5.68 -0.11 -5.03
CA ARG A 176 6.33 -1.21 -4.31
C ARG A 176 7.40 -0.71 -3.35
N LEU A 177 8.20 0.27 -3.77
CA LEU A 177 9.19 0.92 -2.93
C LEU A 177 8.56 1.64 -1.73
N THR A 178 7.40 2.27 -1.89
CA THR A 178 6.65 2.89 -0.78
C THR A 178 6.15 1.86 0.23
N LEU A 179 5.64 0.72 -0.27
CA LEU A 179 5.22 -0.39 0.58
C LEU A 179 6.41 -0.95 1.36
N ALA A 180 7.54 -1.22 0.70
CA ALA A 180 8.77 -1.65 1.36
C ALA A 180 9.25 -0.64 2.42
N LYS A 181 9.18 0.67 2.13
CA LYS A 181 9.53 1.73 3.07
C LYS A 181 8.70 1.70 4.35
N ARG A 182 7.41 1.40 4.23
CA ARG A 182 6.48 1.31 5.37
C ARG A 182 6.97 0.24 6.36
N TRP A 183 7.40 -0.91 5.85
CA TRP A 183 7.88 -2.03 6.65
C TRP A 183 9.29 -1.81 7.20
N ASP A 184 10.22 -1.25 6.41
CA ASP A 184 11.56 -0.88 6.90
C ASP A 184 11.49 0.15 8.06
N ALA A 185 10.56 1.10 7.99
CA ALA A 185 10.34 2.07 9.07
C ALA A 185 9.74 1.44 10.34
N LEU A 186 8.88 0.43 10.18
CA LEU A 186 8.31 -0.32 11.30
C LEU A 186 9.38 -1.17 11.99
N ASP A 187 10.25 -1.83 11.23
CA ASP A 187 11.36 -2.61 11.77
C ASP A 187 12.38 -1.73 12.51
N LYS A 188 12.71 -0.53 11.99
CA LYS A 188 13.57 0.43 12.73
C LYS A 188 12.99 0.84 14.09
N LYS A 189 11.67 1.05 14.17
CA LYS A 189 10.99 1.36 15.44
C LYS A 189 11.00 0.16 16.37
N LEU A 190 10.65 -1.02 15.87
CA LEU A 190 10.66 -2.28 16.61
C LEU A 190 12.06 -2.61 17.16
N GLY A 191 13.08 -2.52 16.31
CA GLY A 191 14.49 -2.72 16.66
C GLY A 191 14.99 -1.70 17.67
N ALA A 192 14.57 -0.43 17.59
CA ALA A 192 14.88 0.57 18.59
C ALA A 192 14.23 0.28 19.96
N GLU A 193 13.00 -0.23 19.97
CA GLU A 193 12.31 -0.65 21.21
C GLU A 193 12.95 -1.91 21.83
N LEU A 194 13.29 -2.91 21.01
CA LEU A 194 14.03 -4.11 21.42
C LEU A 194 15.41 -3.75 21.99
N PHE A 195 16.15 -2.86 21.34
CA PHE A 195 17.43 -2.37 21.83
C PHE A 195 17.28 -1.67 23.19
N ARG A 196 16.26 -0.81 23.35
CA ARG A 196 15.97 -0.17 24.64
C ARG A 196 15.62 -1.19 25.73
N LYS A 197 14.85 -2.24 25.42
CA LYS A 197 14.56 -3.32 26.36
C LYS A 197 15.82 -4.07 26.77
N LEU A 198 16.65 -4.49 25.81
CA LEU A 198 17.93 -5.17 26.08
C LEU A 198 18.87 -4.32 26.93
N VAL A 199 19.03 -3.03 26.60
CA VAL A 199 19.85 -2.10 27.40
C VAL A 199 19.30 -1.92 28.81
N ASN A 200 17.98 -1.90 28.97
CA ASN A 200 17.35 -1.80 30.29
C ASN A 200 17.51 -3.09 31.10
N GLU A 201 17.33 -4.26 30.49
CA GLU A 201 17.58 -5.56 31.13
C GLU A 201 19.03 -5.66 31.62
N VAL A 202 19.99 -5.30 30.76
CA VAL A 202 21.41 -5.26 31.13
C VAL A 202 21.69 -4.28 32.27
N LYS A 203 21.09 -3.08 32.26
CA LYS A 203 21.23 -2.09 33.34
C LYS A 203 20.60 -2.54 34.67
N GLU A 204 19.51 -3.28 34.63
CA GLU A 204 18.88 -3.84 35.83
C GLU A 204 19.70 -5.01 36.40
N THR A 205 20.38 -5.80 35.54
CA THR A 205 21.34 -6.81 35.99
C THR A 205 22.50 -6.18 36.76
N TYR A 206 23.07 -5.07 36.28
CA TYR A 206 24.15 -4.37 37.00
C TYR A 206 23.70 -3.72 38.32
N LYS A 207 22.47 -3.20 38.41
CA LYS A 207 21.95 -2.65 39.69
C LYS A 207 21.70 -3.70 40.76
N ASN A 208 21.51 -4.96 40.38
CA ASN A 208 21.30 -6.06 41.32
C ASN A 208 22.62 -6.63 41.86
N GLU A 209 23.74 -6.41 41.17
CA GLU A 209 25.08 -6.79 41.66
C GLU A 209 25.65 -5.79 42.68
N ASP A 210 25.17 -4.54 42.71
CA ASP A 210 25.60 -3.51 43.67
C ASP A 210 24.81 -3.52 45.00
N LYS A 211 23.95 -4.52 45.24
CA LYS A 211 23.09 -4.63 46.43
C LYS A 211 23.35 -5.88 47.29
N GLU A 212 24.39 -6.66 46.99
CA GLU A 212 24.95 -7.68 47.89
C GLU A 212 26.23 -7.18 48.57
#